data_AF-A0A7L3G0Z7-F1
#
_entry.id   AF-A0A7L3G0Z7-F1
#
_cell.length_a   1.000
_cell.length_b   1.000
_cell.length_c   1.000
_cell.angle_alpha   90.00
_cell.angle_beta   90.00
_cell.angle_gamma   90.00
#
_symmetry.space_group_name_H-M   'P 1'
#
loop_
_entity.id
_entity.type
_entity.pdbx_description
1 polymer ?
#
loop_
_entity_poly.entity_id
_entity_poly.type
_entity_poly.pdbx_seq_one_letter_code
_entity_poly.pdbx_strand_id
1 'polypeptide(L)'
;PLPGSLGEQYYRDAMEQCHNYNARLCAERSVRLPFLDSQTGVAQSNCYIWMEKRHRGPGLAAGQLYSYPARRWRKKRRAHPPEDPRLSFPSIKPDTDQTLKKEGLISQDGSSLEALLRTDPLEKRALPDPRIDDDSLGEFPVTNSRARK
;
A
#
# COMPACT_ATOMS: atom_id res chain seq x y z
N PRO A 1 -14.55 17.66 -59.82
CA PRO A 1 -13.64 17.46 -58.67
C PRO A 1 -12.21 17.21 -59.16
N LEU A 2 -11.31 18.18 -58.99
CA LEU A 2 -9.89 18.00 -59.35
C LEU A 2 -9.29 16.93 -58.41
N PRO A 3 -8.55 15.93 -58.94
CA PRO A 3 -7.89 14.94 -58.10
C PRO A 3 -6.93 15.66 -57.17
N GLY A 4 -7.02 15.38 -55.86
CA GLY A 4 -6.12 15.96 -54.86
C GLY A 4 -4.67 15.75 -55.28
N SER A 5 -3.85 16.81 -55.16
CA SER A 5 -2.42 16.76 -55.45
C SER A 5 -1.79 15.55 -54.73
N LEU A 6 -0.96 14.75 -55.42
CA LEU A 6 -0.34 13.54 -54.85
C LEU A 6 0.33 13.77 -53.48
N GLY A 7 0.85 14.97 -53.23
CA GLY A 7 1.44 15.32 -51.93
C GLY A 7 0.43 15.38 -50.78
N GLU A 8 -0.82 15.73 -51.05
CA GLU A 8 -1.88 15.77 -50.03
C GLU A 8 -2.28 14.35 -49.61
N GLN A 9 -2.37 13.42 -50.56
CA GLN A 9 -2.63 12.00 -50.26
C GLN A 9 -1.49 11.40 -49.43
N TYR A 10 -0.24 11.62 -49.85
CA TYR A 10 0.93 11.14 -49.09
C TYR A 10 0.99 11.71 -47.67
N TYR A 11 0.70 13.00 -47.48
CA TYR A 11 0.67 13.61 -46.16
C TYR A 11 -0.44 13.05 -45.27
N ARG A 12 -1.64 12.81 -45.83
CA ARG A 12 -2.73 12.16 -45.09
C ARG A 12 -2.35 10.76 -44.64
N ASP A 13 -1.77 9.97 -45.54
CA ASP A 13 -1.33 8.60 -45.23
C ASP A 13 -0.24 8.62 -44.14
N ALA A 14 0.70 9.58 -44.19
CA ALA A 14 1.72 9.74 -43.17
C ALA A 14 1.12 10.09 -41.80
N MET A 15 0.16 11.02 -41.76
CA MET A 15 -0.56 11.37 -40.52
C MET A 15 -1.32 10.18 -39.93
N GLU A 16 -1.96 9.37 -40.78
CA GLU A 16 -2.67 8.17 -40.36
C GLU A 16 -1.70 7.12 -39.80
N GLN A 17 -0.55 6.90 -40.45
CA GLN A 17 0.50 6.03 -39.93
C GLN A 17 1.02 6.52 -38.56
N CYS A 18 1.22 7.83 -38.40
CA CYS A 18 1.61 8.42 -37.11
C CYS A 18 0.54 8.18 -36.04
N HIS A 19 -0.75 8.34 -36.38
CA HIS A 19 -1.86 8.07 -35.47
C HIS A 19 -1.90 6.61 -35.05
N ASN A 20 -1.79 5.68 -36.01
CA ASN A 20 -1.77 4.23 -35.78
C ASN A 20 -0.59 3.81 -34.89
N TYR A 21 0.59 4.39 -35.14
CA TYR A 21 1.77 4.17 -34.30
C TYR A 21 1.53 4.63 -32.85
N ASN A 22 0.96 5.83 -32.66
CA ASN A 22 0.65 6.36 -31.33
C ASN A 22 -0.38 5.48 -30.61
N ALA A 23 -1.44 5.05 -31.30
CA ALA A 23 -2.44 4.14 -30.74
C ALA A 23 -1.81 2.83 -30.24
N ARG A 24 -0.94 2.21 -31.04
CA ARG A 24 -0.20 1.02 -30.63
C ARG A 24 0.71 1.28 -29.43
N LEU A 25 1.42 2.41 -29.41
CA LEU A 25 2.29 2.80 -28.30
C LEU A 25 1.50 2.97 -26.99
N CYS A 26 0.32 3.60 -27.04
CA CYS A 26 -0.57 3.73 -25.89
C CYS A 26 -1.07 2.37 -25.39
N ALA A 27 -1.46 1.47 -26.30
CA ALA A 27 -1.89 0.12 -25.94
C ALA A 27 -0.77 -0.65 -25.22
N GLU A 28 0.43 -0.69 -25.80
CA GLU A 28 1.59 -1.34 -25.20
C GLU A 28 1.94 -0.75 -23.82
N ARG A 29 1.92 0.59 -23.69
CA ARG A 29 2.15 1.26 -22.41
C ARG A 29 1.13 0.81 -21.36
N SER A 30 -0.15 0.73 -21.73
CA SER A 30 -1.22 0.35 -20.80
C SER A 30 -1.10 -1.09 -20.32
N VAL A 31 -0.66 -2.01 -21.19
CA VAL A 31 -0.49 -3.43 -20.87
C VAL A 31 0.72 -3.68 -19.96
N ARG A 32 1.76 -2.84 -20.03
CA ARG A 32 2.97 -2.98 -19.21
C ARG A 32 2.84 -2.36 -17.80
N LEU A 33 1.78 -1.62 -17.51
CA LEU A 33 1.55 -1.04 -16.18
C LEU A 33 0.83 -2.03 -15.25
N PRO A 34 1.14 -2.04 -13.94
CA PRO A 34 2.16 -1.21 -13.26
C PRO A 34 3.59 -1.73 -13.51
N PHE A 35 4.57 -0.81 -13.51
CA PHE A 35 5.98 -1.14 -13.61
C PHE A 35 6.54 -1.50 -12.23
N LEU A 36 7.19 -2.65 -12.08
CA LEU A 36 7.79 -3.07 -10.81
C LEU A 36 9.26 -2.64 -10.74
N ASP A 37 9.55 -1.65 -9.91
CA ASP A 37 10.91 -1.16 -9.68
C ASP A 37 11.67 -2.07 -8.70
N SER A 38 12.77 -2.66 -9.16
CA SER A 38 13.56 -3.63 -8.37
C SER A 38 14.34 -3.00 -7.22
N GLN A 39 14.70 -1.73 -7.32
CA GLN A 39 15.49 -1.07 -6.27
C GLN A 39 14.62 -0.62 -5.10
N THR A 40 13.41 -0.13 -5.39
CA THR A 40 12.50 0.40 -4.36
C THR A 40 11.38 -0.57 -3.95
N GLY A 41 11.13 -1.61 -4.75
CA GLY A 41 10.00 -2.52 -4.56
C GLY A 41 8.63 -1.89 -4.86
N VAL A 42 8.60 -0.67 -5.43
CA VAL A 42 7.36 0.04 -5.72
C VAL A 42 6.80 -0.39 -7.08
N ALA A 43 5.54 -0.80 -7.10
CA ALA A 43 4.76 -0.95 -8.33
C ALA A 43 4.32 0.45 -8.83
N GLN A 44 5.14 1.04 -9.69
CA GLN A 44 4.96 2.38 -10.23
C GLN A 44 3.86 2.43 -11.28
N SER A 45 3.14 3.55 -11.29
CA SER A 45 2.11 3.90 -12.26
C SER A 45 2.27 5.37 -12.64
N ASN A 46 1.34 5.93 -13.41
CA ASN A 46 1.32 7.36 -13.71
C ASN A 46 1.38 8.19 -12.42
N CYS A 47 2.40 9.03 -12.29
CA CYS A 47 2.58 9.94 -11.17
C CYS A 47 2.36 11.40 -11.59
N TYR A 48 2.09 12.26 -10.62
CA TYR A 48 1.79 13.68 -10.83
C TYR A 48 2.75 14.56 -10.05
N ILE A 49 3.97 14.07 -9.82
CA ILE A 49 5.02 14.77 -9.07
C ILE A 49 5.70 15.85 -9.93
N TRP A 50 5.66 15.66 -11.26
CA TRP A 50 6.26 16.57 -12.22
C TRP A 50 5.31 17.74 -12.50
N MET A 51 5.59 18.89 -11.91
CA MET A 51 4.84 20.13 -12.10
C MET A 51 5.66 21.14 -12.89
N GLU A 52 5.02 21.86 -13.82
CA GLU A 52 5.65 22.91 -14.61
C GLU A 52 5.70 24.25 -13.87
N LYS A 53 6.57 25.17 -14.31
CA LYS A 53 6.69 26.53 -13.74
C LYS A 53 5.37 27.31 -13.79
N ARG A 54 4.57 27.12 -14.85
CA ARG A 54 3.24 27.74 -14.98
C ARG A 54 2.22 27.25 -13.94
N HIS A 55 2.46 26.09 -13.32
CA HIS A 55 1.62 25.56 -12.23
C HIS A 55 2.03 26.11 -10.86
N ARG A 56 3.15 26.84 -10.76
CA ARG A 56 3.62 27.41 -9.50
C ARG A 56 2.78 28.63 -9.14
N GLY A 57 1.95 28.51 -8.11
CA GLY A 57 1.20 29.61 -7.53
C GLY A 57 1.90 30.23 -6.31
N PRO A 58 1.36 31.35 -5.78
CA PRO A 58 1.81 31.90 -4.50
C PRO A 58 1.55 30.90 -3.36
N GLY A 59 2.30 30.98 -2.26
CA GLY A 59 2.02 30.21 -1.05
C GLY A 59 0.63 30.51 -0.47
N LEU A 60 -0.03 29.50 0.10
CA LEU A 60 -1.39 29.62 0.65
C LEU A 60 -1.40 29.81 2.18
N ALA A 61 -0.41 29.23 2.87
CA ALA A 61 -0.23 29.37 4.30
C ALA A 61 0.99 30.24 4.64
N ALA A 62 1.03 30.78 5.85
CA ALA A 62 2.16 31.58 6.34
C ALA A 62 3.49 30.81 6.21
N GLY A 63 4.52 31.47 5.69
CA GLY A 63 5.84 30.87 5.45
C GLY A 63 5.95 30.01 4.18
N GLN A 64 4.86 29.79 3.43
CA GLN A 64 4.95 29.09 2.15
C GLN A 64 5.40 30.04 1.03
N LEU A 65 6.46 29.67 0.31
CA LEU A 65 6.92 30.44 -0.86
C LEU A 65 6.01 30.18 -2.07
N TYR A 66 5.65 28.91 -2.29
CA TYR A 66 4.90 28.47 -3.46
C TYR A 66 3.86 27.42 -3.10
N SER A 67 2.80 27.35 -3.91
CA SER A 67 1.83 26.26 -3.92
C SER A 67 1.68 25.68 -5.32
N TYR A 68 1.23 24.43 -5.42
CA TYR A 68 0.94 23.75 -6.68
C TYR A 68 -0.49 23.18 -6.65
N PRO A 69 -1.14 22.98 -7.82
CA PRO A 69 -2.49 22.43 -7.89
C PRO A 69 -2.61 21.07 -7.20
N ALA A 70 -3.47 20.98 -6.19
CA ALA A 70 -3.74 19.74 -5.48
C ALA A 70 -4.73 18.86 -6.26
N ARG A 71 -4.46 17.55 -6.31
CA ARG A 71 -5.38 16.58 -6.92
C ARG A 71 -6.43 16.15 -5.90
N ARG A 72 -7.70 16.28 -6.27
CA ARG A 72 -8.82 15.77 -5.46
C ARG A 72 -8.79 14.24 -5.45
N TRP A 73 -8.97 13.64 -4.30
CA TRP A 73 -9.02 12.19 -4.12
C TRP A 73 -10.12 11.82 -3.13
N ARG A 74 -10.63 10.59 -3.22
CA ARG A 74 -11.62 10.05 -2.30
C ARG A 74 -11.31 8.60 -1.99
N LYS A 75 -11.18 8.27 -0.70
CA LYS A 75 -11.02 6.88 -0.25
C LYS A 75 -12.33 6.11 -0.53
N LYS A 76 -12.25 4.97 -1.21
CA LYS A 76 -13.42 4.08 -1.39
C LYS A 76 -13.78 3.46 -0.04
N ARG A 77 -15.04 3.55 0.38
CA ARG A 77 -15.55 2.79 1.52
C ARG A 77 -15.54 1.31 1.13
N ARG A 78 -14.87 0.46 1.90
CA ARG A 78 -15.06 -0.99 1.78
C ARG A 78 -16.45 -1.27 2.36
N ALA A 79 -17.31 -1.96 1.60
CA ALA A 79 -18.38 -2.69 2.25
C ALA A 79 -17.70 -3.68 3.20
N HIS A 80 -18.20 -3.81 4.43
CA HIS A 80 -17.76 -4.90 5.29
C HIS A 80 -17.85 -6.18 4.46
N PRO A 81 -16.78 -7.00 4.38
CA PRO A 81 -16.96 -8.38 3.94
C PRO A 81 -18.14 -8.96 4.74
N PRO A 82 -18.99 -9.83 4.18
CA PRO A 82 -19.92 -10.59 4.99
C PRO A 82 -19.13 -11.14 6.17
N GLU A 83 -19.47 -10.74 7.39
CA GLU A 83 -18.82 -11.24 8.60
C GLU A 83 -18.98 -12.76 8.53
N ASP A 84 -17.88 -13.49 8.36
CA ASP A 84 -17.91 -14.94 8.50
C ASP A 84 -18.24 -15.18 9.98
N PRO A 85 -19.37 -15.82 10.33
CA PRO A 85 -19.74 -16.03 11.73
C PRO A 85 -18.65 -16.73 12.54
N ARG A 86 -17.74 -17.44 11.87
CA ARG A 86 -16.59 -18.13 12.46
C ARG A 86 -15.42 -17.20 12.82
N LEU A 87 -15.39 -15.99 12.28
CA LEU A 87 -14.42 -14.94 12.58
C LEU A 87 -14.99 -13.88 13.53
N SER A 88 -16.24 -14.04 13.98
CA SER A 88 -16.83 -13.18 15.00
C SER A 88 -16.07 -13.33 16.30
N PHE A 89 -15.57 -12.21 16.83
CA PHE A 89 -14.98 -12.18 18.16
C PHE A 89 -16.02 -12.62 19.20
N PRO A 90 -15.67 -13.47 20.17
CA PRO A 90 -16.53 -13.76 21.30
C PRO A 90 -16.85 -12.47 22.04
N SER A 91 -18.14 -12.21 22.31
CA SER A 91 -18.56 -11.07 23.11
C SER A 91 -18.00 -11.23 24.52
N ILE A 92 -16.94 -10.50 24.85
CA ILE A 92 -16.49 -10.34 26.24
C ILE A 92 -17.57 -9.52 26.93
N LYS A 93 -18.42 -10.19 27.72
CA LYS A 93 -19.35 -9.51 28.63
C LYS A 93 -18.50 -9.02 29.81
N PRO A 94 -18.41 -7.71 30.09
CA PRO A 94 -17.91 -7.27 31.38
C PRO A 94 -18.98 -7.62 32.42
N ASP A 95 -18.74 -8.63 33.25
CA ASP A 95 -19.52 -8.85 34.48
C ASP A 95 -19.35 -7.60 35.36
N THR A 96 -20.29 -6.68 35.24
CA THR A 96 -20.44 -5.52 36.12
C THR A 96 -21.55 -5.86 37.10
N ASP A 97 -21.24 -6.72 38.06
CA ASP A 97 -22.08 -6.95 39.24
C ASP A 97 -21.21 -7.34 40.44
N GLN A 98 -20.52 -6.36 41.02
CA GLN A 98 -20.23 -6.37 42.46
C GLN A 98 -20.52 -4.99 43.04
N THR A 99 -21.78 -4.86 43.44
CA THR A 99 -22.32 -3.78 44.28
C THR A 99 -21.58 -3.70 45.61
N LEU A 100 -20.88 -2.58 45.81
CA LEU A 100 -20.76 -1.80 47.06
C LEU A 100 -20.89 -2.58 48.38
N LYS A 101 -19.77 -3.01 48.96
CA LYS A 101 -19.57 -2.94 50.43
C LYS A 101 -18.15 -2.47 50.78
N LYS A 102 -18.14 -1.22 51.23
CA LYS A 102 -17.16 -0.48 52.02
C LYS A 102 -16.39 -1.34 53.03
N GLU A 103 -15.06 -1.21 53.03
CA GLU A 103 -14.17 -0.79 54.14
C GLU A 103 -12.74 -1.30 53.85
N GLY A 104 -11.75 -0.47 54.18
CA GLY A 104 -10.45 -0.46 53.51
C GLY A 104 -9.48 -1.61 53.80
N LEU A 105 -8.55 -1.80 52.88
CA LEU A 105 -7.13 -1.98 53.15
C LEU A 105 -6.34 -1.81 51.84
N ILE A 106 -5.33 -0.94 51.94
CA ILE A 106 -4.19 -0.75 51.04
C ILE A 106 -3.69 -2.08 50.44
N SER A 107 -3.66 -2.18 49.11
CA SER A 107 -2.83 -3.07 48.28
C SER A 107 -2.83 -2.42 46.89
N GLN A 108 -1.70 -1.98 46.32
CA GLN A 108 -0.58 -2.84 45.97
C GLN A 108 -0.36 -2.78 44.45
N ASP A 109 -1.32 -3.09 43.59
CA ASP A 109 -0.88 -3.64 42.30
C ASP A 109 -1.38 -2.81 41.11
N GLY A 110 -0.45 -2.13 40.45
CA GLY A 110 -0.72 -1.23 39.34
C GLY A 110 -1.35 -1.89 38.12
N SER A 111 -1.91 -1.03 37.26
CA SER A 111 -2.39 -1.38 35.92
C SER A 111 -1.42 -2.32 35.20
N SER A 112 -1.93 -3.36 34.55
CA SER A 112 -1.16 -4.32 33.73
C SER A 112 -0.22 -3.64 32.72
N LEU A 113 -0.51 -2.39 32.33
CA LEU A 113 0.34 -1.56 31.48
C LEU A 113 1.73 -1.28 32.08
N GLU A 114 1.81 -1.07 33.40
CA GLU A 114 3.05 -0.73 34.10
C GLU A 114 4.01 -1.92 34.22
N ALA A 115 3.48 -3.15 34.20
CA ALA A 115 4.29 -4.37 34.24
C ALA A 115 5.04 -4.63 32.92
N LEU A 116 4.46 -4.24 31.79
CA LEU A 116 5.06 -4.39 30.46
C LEU A 116 6.17 -3.37 30.17
N LEU A 117 6.11 -2.20 30.84
CA LEU A 117 7.07 -1.11 30.63
C LEU A 117 8.34 -1.23 31.50
N ARG A 118 8.37 -2.12 32.49
CA ARG A 118 9.58 -2.42 33.28
C ARG A 118 10.41 -3.49 32.61
N THR A 119 11.14 -3.08 31.57
CA THR A 119 12.20 -3.89 30.99
C THR A 119 13.44 -3.83 31.90
N ASP A 120 13.76 -4.93 32.59
CA ASP A 120 15.07 -5.11 33.22
C ASP A 120 16.04 -5.83 32.25
N PRO A 121 17.30 -5.37 32.11
CA PRO A 121 18.33 -6.06 31.34
C PRO A 121 19.07 -7.06 32.24
N LEU A 122 19.27 -8.31 31.81
CA LEU A 122 20.13 -9.23 32.53
C LEU A 122 21.13 -9.97 31.64
N GLU A 123 22.35 -10.03 32.17
CA GLU A 123 23.63 -10.33 31.55
C GLU A 123 23.89 -11.81 31.20
N LYS A 124 24.96 -11.96 30.41
CA LYS A 124 25.67 -13.17 29.98
C LYS A 124 25.76 -14.29 31.03
N ARG A 125 25.42 -15.52 30.62
CA ARG A 125 26.04 -16.76 31.12
C ARG A 125 26.13 -17.81 30.01
N ALA A 126 27.16 -18.63 30.12
CA ALA A 126 27.91 -19.30 29.05
C ALA A 126 27.24 -20.51 28.38
N LEU A 127 27.83 -20.91 27.25
CA LEU A 127 27.57 -22.07 26.38
C LEU A 127 27.39 -23.42 27.12
N PRO A 128 26.76 -24.39 26.45
CA PRO A 128 27.54 -25.53 25.94
C PRO A 128 27.29 -25.84 24.45
N ASP A 129 28.34 -26.21 23.73
CA ASP A 129 28.28 -26.84 22.39
C ASP A 129 28.29 -28.37 22.58
N PRO A 130 27.42 -29.12 21.86
CA PRO A 130 28.00 -30.10 20.94
C PRO A 130 27.22 -30.21 19.61
N ARG A 131 27.94 -29.94 18.53
CA ARG A 131 27.78 -30.41 17.14
C ARG A 131 27.02 -31.73 17.00
N ILE A 132 26.12 -31.81 16.02
CA ILE A 132 25.96 -32.87 15.01
C ILE A 132 25.01 -32.34 13.92
N ASP A 133 25.46 -32.47 12.67
CA ASP A 133 24.79 -32.12 11.42
C ASP A 133 23.48 -32.91 11.20
N ASP A 134 22.46 -32.30 10.57
CA ASP A 134 21.74 -32.98 9.48
C ASP A 134 21.00 -31.98 8.58
N ASP A 135 21.23 -32.16 7.29
CA ASP A 135 20.72 -31.45 6.14
C ASP A 135 19.35 -32.03 5.76
N SER A 136 18.28 -31.22 5.68
CA SER A 136 17.10 -31.62 4.92
C SER A 136 16.25 -30.45 4.46
N LEU A 137 16.49 -30.12 3.19
CA LEU A 137 15.57 -29.47 2.27
C LEU A 137 14.21 -30.17 2.25
N GLY A 138 13.12 -29.39 2.33
CA GLY A 138 11.75 -29.88 2.23
C GLY A 138 10.73 -28.79 1.89
N GLU A 139 10.73 -28.37 0.62
CA GLU A 139 9.53 -28.15 -0.21
C GLU A 139 8.32 -27.36 0.38
N PHE A 140 8.21 -26.08 0.02
CA PHE A 140 6.94 -25.33 0.13
C PHE A 140 6.12 -25.48 -1.17
N PRO A 141 4.84 -25.89 -1.13
CA PRO A 141 4.04 -26.01 -2.34
C PRO A 141 3.62 -24.64 -2.86
N VAL A 142 3.95 -24.38 -4.13
CA VAL A 142 3.48 -23.22 -4.90
C VAL A 142 2.03 -23.46 -5.28
N THR A 143 1.08 -22.76 -4.65
CA THR A 143 -0.32 -22.78 -5.10
C THR A 143 -0.53 -21.72 -6.18
N ASN A 144 -0.40 -22.18 -7.42
CA ASN A 144 -0.92 -21.48 -8.60
C ASN A 144 -2.45 -21.33 -8.46
N SER A 145 -2.92 -20.11 -8.23
CA SER A 145 -4.35 -19.78 -8.34
C SER A 145 -4.60 -18.90 -9.56
N ARG A 146 -4.78 -19.59 -10.69
CA ARG A 146 -5.44 -19.07 -11.89
C ARG A 146 -6.94 -19.01 -11.60
N ALA A 147 -7.52 -17.81 -11.51
CA ALA A 147 -8.96 -17.65 -11.62
C ALA A 147 -9.32 -16.32 -12.28
N ARG A 148 -10.09 -16.46 -13.37
CA ARG A 148 -10.65 -15.40 -14.21
C ARG A 148 -11.77 -14.65 -13.47
N LYS A 149 -11.92 -13.36 -13.77
CA LYS A 149 -13.15 -12.77 -14.32
C LYS A 149 -12.87 -11.35 -14.82
#